data_AF-A0A097ID05-F1
#
_entry.id   AF-A0A097ID05-F1
#
_cell.length_a   1.000
_cell.length_b   1.000
_cell.length_c   1.000
_cell.angle_alpha   90.00
_cell.angle_beta   90.00
_cell.angle_gamma   90.00
#
_symmetry.space_group_name_H-M   'P 1'
#
loop_
_entity.id
_entity.type
_entity.pdbx_description
1 polymer ?
#
loop_
_entity_poly.entity_id
_entity_poly.type
_entity_poly.pdbx_seq_one_letter_code
_entity_poly.pdbx_strand_id
1 'polypeptide(L)'
;MVNFPAPEKIVRDWIRNRSEAGVVLAQAVTDIIADDAHMTIHINPEGIARAKEWPAAIATYPEGIADFYATQFGPTNDQADYLRKHISTLEVVDAEGNRIGNIIDTAKYRQRKNPDLHA
;
A
#
# COMPACT_ATOMS: atom_id res chain seq x y z
N MET A 1 25.88 3.06 6.44
CA MET A 1 24.45 2.97 6.79
C MET A 1 23.66 3.43 5.59
N VAL A 2 22.70 2.63 5.12
CA VAL A 2 21.75 3.10 4.11
C VAL A 2 20.81 4.08 4.80
N ASN A 3 20.74 5.31 4.30
CA ASN A 3 19.81 6.31 4.81
C ASN A 3 18.53 6.24 3.96
N PHE A 4 17.47 5.69 4.53
CA PHE A 4 16.18 5.64 3.85
C PHE A 4 15.43 6.97 4.06
N PRO A 5 14.70 7.45 3.04
CA PRO A 5 13.80 8.59 3.24
C PRO A 5 12.61 8.20 4.12
N ALA A 6 11.80 9.18 4.50
CA ALA A 6 10.58 8.95 5.29
C ALA A 6 9.69 7.84 4.66
N PRO A 7 9.04 6.98 5.48
CA PRO A 7 8.24 5.87 4.98
C PRO A 7 7.17 6.29 3.97
N GLU A 8 6.45 7.40 4.21
CA GLU A 8 5.44 7.89 3.28
C GLU A 8 6.05 8.27 1.93
N LYS A 9 7.29 8.78 1.90
CA LYS A 9 7.97 9.12 0.64
C LYS A 9 8.31 7.86 -0.16
N ILE A 10 8.77 6.79 0.49
CA ILE A 10 9.08 5.51 -0.18
C ILE A 10 7.83 4.94 -0.85
N VAL A 11 6.72 4.87 -0.11
CA VAL A 11 5.46 4.32 -0.62
C VAL A 11 4.87 5.25 -1.69
N ARG A 12 4.96 6.57 -1.52
CA ARG A 12 4.52 7.57 -2.50
C ARG A 12 5.28 7.48 -3.81
N ASP A 13 6.61 7.34 -3.76
CA ASP A 13 7.42 7.16 -4.96
C ASP A 13 7.08 5.84 -5.67
N TRP A 14 6.86 4.76 -4.93
CA TRP A 14 6.42 3.49 -5.50
C TRP A 14 5.03 3.60 -6.16
N ILE A 15 4.05 4.21 -5.48
CA ILE A 15 2.71 4.45 -6.03
C ILE A 15 2.77 5.30 -7.28
N ARG A 16 3.55 6.40 -7.27
CA ARG A 16 3.73 7.25 -8.46
C ARG A 16 4.25 6.45 -9.65
N ASN A 17 5.30 5.64 -9.46
CA ASN A 17 5.85 4.80 -10.53
C ASN A 17 4.80 3.82 -11.09
N ARG A 18 3.93 3.25 -10.24
CA ARG A 18 2.82 2.39 -10.68
C ARG A 18 1.73 3.16 -11.41
N SER A 19 1.41 4.36 -10.95
CA SER A 19 0.44 5.26 -11.57
C SER A 19 0.88 5.67 -12.98
N GLU A 20 2.15 6.05 -13.14
CA GLU A 20 2.80 6.37 -14.43
C GLU A 20 2.84 5.16 -15.37
N ALA A 21 2.99 3.95 -14.82
CA ALA A 21 2.89 2.69 -15.57
C ALA A 21 1.43 2.27 -15.91
N GLY A 22 0.43 3.09 -15.57
CA GLY A 22 -0.97 2.84 -15.90
C GLY A 22 -1.69 1.87 -14.96
N VAL A 23 -1.19 1.65 -13.74
CA VAL A 23 -1.89 0.82 -12.74
C VAL A 23 -3.08 1.59 -12.16
N VAL A 24 -4.30 1.13 -12.45
CA VAL A 24 -5.56 1.81 -12.05
C VAL A 24 -5.66 2.03 -10.54
N LEU A 25 -5.23 1.05 -9.71
CA LEU A 25 -5.24 1.20 -8.25
C LEU A 25 -4.35 2.35 -7.79
N ALA A 26 -3.14 2.45 -8.36
CA ALA A 26 -2.20 3.51 -8.03
C ALA A 26 -2.67 4.89 -8.54
N GLN A 27 -3.35 4.93 -9.69
CA GLN A 27 -3.91 6.18 -10.22
C GLN A 27 -4.99 6.76 -9.30
N ALA A 28 -5.73 5.92 -8.58
CA ALA A 28 -6.77 6.37 -7.66
C ALA A 28 -6.23 6.94 -6.35
N VAL A 29 -4.95 6.78 -6.04
CA VAL A 29 -4.37 7.32 -4.79
C VAL A 29 -4.32 8.84 -4.86
N THR A 30 -4.97 9.48 -3.88
CA THR A 30 -4.99 10.94 -3.75
C THR A 30 -4.02 11.43 -2.69
N ASP A 31 -3.83 10.67 -1.61
CA ASP A 31 -2.85 11.00 -0.59
C ASP A 31 -2.34 9.76 0.18
N ILE A 32 -1.20 9.95 0.85
CA ILE A 32 -0.53 8.96 1.68
C ILE A 32 -0.05 9.67 2.94
N ILE A 33 -0.67 9.34 4.06
CA ILE A 33 -0.36 9.94 5.36
C ILE A 33 0.32 8.87 6.20
N ALA A 34 1.40 9.23 6.89
CA ALA A 34 2.00 8.42 7.93
C ALA A 34 1.96 9.21 9.23
N ASP A 35 1.32 8.65 10.24
CA ASP A 35 1.27 9.18 11.60
C ASP A 35 1.76 8.09 12.57
N ASP A 36 2.80 8.42 13.34
CA ASP A 36 3.57 7.46 14.13
C ASP A 36 3.90 6.16 13.36
N ALA A 37 3.25 5.06 13.75
CA ALA A 37 3.43 3.73 13.18
C ALA A 37 2.26 3.27 12.29
N HIS A 38 1.41 4.19 11.88
CA HIS A 38 0.23 3.95 11.07
C HIS A 38 0.32 4.68 9.72
N MET A 39 0.03 3.97 8.64
CA MET A 39 -0.03 4.55 7.30
C MET A 39 -1.42 4.44 6.70
N THR A 40 -1.97 5.57 6.29
CA THR A 40 -3.29 5.68 5.66
C THR A 40 -3.12 6.04 4.19
N ILE A 41 -3.68 5.21 3.29
CA ILE A 41 -3.73 5.46 1.85
C ILE A 41 -5.12 5.97 1.50
N HIS A 42 -5.22 7.22 1.04
CA HIS A 42 -6.46 7.81 0.58
C HIS A 42 -6.64 7.52 -0.91
N ILE A 43 -7.83 7.04 -1.28
CA ILE A 43 -8.17 6.74 -2.67
C ILE A 43 -9.47 7.44 -3.10
N ASN A 44 -9.49 7.88 -4.36
CA ASN A 44 -10.67 8.36 -5.05
C ASN A 44 -10.77 7.71 -6.44
N PRO A 45 -11.38 6.52 -6.53
CA PRO A 45 -11.56 5.81 -7.80
C PRO A 45 -12.42 6.55 -8.83
N GLU A 46 -13.36 7.39 -8.38
CA GLU A 46 -14.26 8.14 -9.27
C GLU A 46 -13.55 9.34 -9.90
N GLY A 47 -12.49 9.84 -9.25
CA GLY A 47 -11.70 10.98 -9.71
C GLY A 47 -10.73 10.70 -10.85
N ILE A 48 -10.54 9.44 -11.25
CA ILE A 48 -9.58 9.07 -12.31
C ILE A 48 -10.26 8.91 -13.68
N ALA A 49 -9.54 9.25 -14.75
CA ALA A 49 -10.04 9.10 -16.13
C ALA A 49 -10.43 7.65 -16.47
N ARG A 50 -9.85 6.66 -15.76
CA ARG A 50 -10.10 5.23 -15.95
C ARG A 50 -11.02 4.63 -14.88
N ALA A 51 -11.88 5.43 -14.26
CA ALA A 51 -12.81 5.00 -13.20
C ALA A 51 -13.63 3.74 -13.59
N LYS A 52 -14.05 3.65 -14.86
CA LYS A 52 -14.78 2.48 -15.40
C LYS A 52 -14.03 1.14 -15.29
N GLU A 53 -12.72 1.17 -15.15
CA GLU A 53 -11.87 -0.02 -15.05
C GLU A 53 -11.64 -0.46 -13.59
N TRP A 54 -12.03 0.39 -12.62
CA TRP A 54 -11.85 0.14 -11.21
C TRP A 54 -12.42 -1.22 -10.74
N PRO A 55 -13.66 -1.62 -11.10
CA PRO A 55 -14.21 -2.90 -10.65
C PRO A 55 -13.38 -4.11 -11.10
N ALA A 56 -12.86 -4.07 -12.33
CA ALA A 56 -11.98 -5.12 -12.85
C ALA A 56 -10.62 -5.12 -12.12
N ALA A 57 -10.10 -3.93 -11.82
CA ALA A 57 -8.82 -3.79 -11.16
C ALA A 57 -8.86 -4.33 -9.72
N ILE A 58 -9.89 -4.00 -8.93
CA ILE A 58 -10.04 -4.53 -7.57
C ILE A 58 -10.24 -6.05 -7.54
N ALA A 59 -10.89 -6.62 -8.56
CA ALA A 59 -11.12 -8.06 -8.65
C ALA A 59 -9.82 -8.88 -8.81
N THR A 60 -8.72 -8.25 -9.22
CA THR A 60 -7.40 -8.91 -9.28
C THR A 60 -6.75 -9.13 -7.91
N TYR A 61 -7.31 -8.52 -6.84
CA TYR A 61 -6.81 -8.64 -5.47
C TYR A 61 -7.84 -9.39 -4.59
N PRO A 62 -7.88 -10.73 -4.64
CA PRO A 62 -8.88 -11.53 -3.92
C PRO A 62 -8.77 -11.42 -2.40
N GLU A 63 -7.61 -11.03 -1.90
CA GLU A 63 -7.34 -10.79 -0.47
C GLU A 63 -7.75 -9.39 0.00
N GLY A 64 -8.30 -8.58 -0.92
CA GLY A 64 -8.73 -7.20 -0.69
C GLY A 64 -7.73 -6.18 -1.25
N ILE A 65 -8.24 -5.00 -1.59
CA ILE A 65 -7.45 -3.94 -2.25
C ILE A 65 -6.25 -3.48 -1.41
N ALA A 66 -6.32 -3.61 -0.09
CA ALA A 66 -5.23 -3.27 0.82
C ALA A 66 -3.98 -4.14 0.58
N ASP A 67 -4.13 -5.34 0.01
CA ASP A 67 -2.99 -6.21 -0.34
C ASP A 67 -2.08 -5.56 -1.40
N PHE A 68 -2.66 -4.83 -2.37
CA PHE A 68 -1.90 -4.06 -3.35
C PHE A 68 -1.05 -3.00 -2.68
N TYR A 69 -1.65 -2.16 -1.83
CA TYR A 69 -0.94 -1.04 -1.19
C TYR A 69 0.10 -1.53 -0.16
N ALA A 70 -0.10 -2.71 0.41
CA ALA A 70 0.86 -3.35 1.30
C ALA A 70 2.08 -3.97 0.60
N THR A 71 2.15 -3.96 -0.74
CA THR A 71 3.21 -4.64 -1.52
C THR A 71 4.63 -4.29 -1.06
N GLN A 72 4.91 -3.02 -0.72
CA GLN A 72 6.25 -2.60 -0.28
C GLN A 72 6.68 -3.19 1.08
N PHE A 73 5.74 -3.72 1.86
CA PHE A 73 5.98 -4.40 3.13
C PHE A 73 6.15 -5.92 2.99
N GLY A 74 6.05 -6.48 1.79
CA GLY A 74 6.23 -7.92 1.55
C GLY A 74 7.70 -8.38 1.47
N PRO A 75 8.58 -7.70 0.72
CA PRO A 75 9.94 -8.16 0.48
C PRO A 75 10.81 -8.29 1.73
N THR A 76 11.89 -9.06 1.61
CA THR A 76 12.87 -9.34 2.67
C THR A 76 14.16 -8.51 2.52
N ASN A 77 14.06 -7.36 1.85
CA ASN A 77 15.18 -6.44 1.65
C ASN A 77 15.20 -5.34 2.73
N ASP A 78 16.34 -4.64 2.83
CA ASP A 78 16.57 -3.60 3.83
C ASP A 78 15.51 -2.48 3.83
N GLN A 79 15.00 -2.10 2.65
CA GLN A 79 13.97 -1.07 2.52
C GLN A 79 12.65 -1.54 3.14
N ALA A 80 12.23 -2.77 2.86
CA ALA A 80 11.00 -3.33 3.40
C ALA A 80 11.13 -3.60 4.91
N ASP A 81 12.31 -3.99 5.39
CA ASP A 81 12.60 -4.06 6.83
C ASP A 81 12.54 -2.70 7.50
N TYR A 82 13.12 -1.66 6.87
CA TYR A 82 13.02 -0.28 7.34
C TYR A 82 11.57 0.18 7.42
N LEU A 83 10.77 -0.06 6.37
CA LEU A 83 9.35 0.27 6.33
C LEU A 83 8.57 -0.39 7.47
N ARG A 84 8.76 -1.70 7.69
CA ARG A 84 8.06 -2.44 8.77
C ARG A 84 8.47 -2.00 10.18
N LYS A 85 9.70 -1.52 10.37
CA LYS A 85 10.15 -0.97 11.66
C LYS A 85 9.47 0.35 12.02
N HIS A 86 9.10 1.14 11.00
CA HIS A 86 8.49 2.45 11.22
C HIS A 86 6.98 2.41 11.08
N ILE A 87 6.44 1.52 10.25
CA ILE A 87 5.00 1.42 9.97
C ILE A 87 4.55 0.01 10.32
N SER A 88 3.79 -0.10 11.41
CA SER A 88 3.26 -1.37 11.93
C SER A 88 1.94 -1.73 11.27
N THR A 89 1.16 -0.73 10.85
CA THR A 89 -0.16 -0.93 10.26
C THR A 89 -0.38 -0.06 9.03
N LEU A 90 -1.11 -0.61 8.05
CA LEU A 90 -1.55 0.11 6.86
C LEU A 90 -3.06 -0.02 6.72
N GLU A 91 -3.73 1.09 6.45
CA GLU A 91 -5.14 1.13 6.10
C GLU A 91 -5.37 1.87 4.78
N VAL A 92 -6.51 1.59 4.16
CA VAL A 92 -6.96 2.27 2.94
C VAL A 92 -8.30 2.91 3.24
N VAL A 93 -8.46 4.17 2.87
CA VAL A 93 -9.69 4.94 3.07
C VAL A 93 -10.15 5.59 1.77
N ASP A 94 -11.45 5.82 1.63
CA ASP A 94 -12.01 6.58 0.52
C ASP A 94 -11.77 8.09 0.69
N ALA A 95 -12.32 8.89 -0.24
CA ALA A 95 -12.21 10.34 -0.23
C ALA A 95 -12.89 11.00 1.00
N GLU A 96 -13.82 10.31 1.66
CA GLU A 96 -14.53 10.77 2.86
C GLU A 96 -13.85 10.28 4.15
N GLY A 97 -12.80 9.45 4.04
CA GLY A 97 -12.11 8.84 5.17
C GLY A 97 -12.74 7.54 5.65
N ASN A 98 -13.71 6.96 4.93
CA ASN A 98 -14.26 5.66 5.29
C ASN A 98 -13.27 4.56 4.92
N ARG A 99 -13.00 3.66 5.87
CA ARG A 99 -12.10 2.53 5.65
C ARG A 99 -12.62 1.57 4.57
N ILE A 100 -11.78 1.26 3.60
CA ILE A 100 -12.03 0.27 2.57
C ILE A 100 -11.16 -0.97 2.83
N GLY A 101 -11.81 -2.08 3.20
CA GLY A 101 -11.16 -3.34 3.48
C GLY A 101 -10.56 -3.44 4.88
N ASN A 102 -9.61 -4.37 5.04
CA ASN A 102 -8.99 -4.68 6.33
C ASN A 102 -7.74 -3.83 6.57
N ILE A 103 -7.48 -3.52 7.83
CA ILE A 103 -6.19 -2.99 8.27
C ILE A 103 -5.15 -4.12 8.13
N ILE A 104 -4.02 -3.79 7.51
CA ILE A 104 -2.90 -4.71 7.32
C ILE A 104 -1.90 -4.51 8.45
N ASP A 105 -1.59 -5.58 9.18
CA ASP A 105 -0.40 -5.68 10.03
C ASP A 105 0.80 -6.00 9.14
N THR A 106 1.78 -5.10 9.10
CA THR A 106 2.89 -5.19 8.12
C THR A 106 3.87 -6.31 8.43
N ALA A 107 3.99 -6.72 9.70
CA ALA A 107 4.81 -7.86 10.10
C ALA A 107 4.14 -9.18 9.72
N LYS A 108 2.84 -9.33 9.99
CA LYS A 108 2.05 -10.50 9.55
C LYS A 108 1.96 -10.57 8.03
N TYR A 109 1.88 -9.42 7.36
CA TYR A 109 1.90 -9.36 5.90
C TYR A 109 3.18 -9.98 5.34
N ARG A 110 4.35 -9.61 5.87
CA ARG A 110 5.63 -10.22 5.49
C ARG A 110 5.62 -11.73 5.70
N GLN A 111 5.18 -12.20 6.87
CA GLN A 111 5.12 -13.64 7.18
C GLN A 111 4.27 -14.40 6.16
N ARG A 112 3.09 -13.86 5.83
CA ARG A 112 2.18 -14.44 4.85
C ARG A 112 2.77 -14.50 3.44
N LYS A 113 3.53 -13.49 3.02
CA LYS A 113 4.18 -13.47 1.70
C LYS A 113 5.49 -14.26 1.64
N ASN A 114 6.07 -14.65 2.78
CA ASN A 114 7.32 -15.40 2.86
C ASN A 114 7.22 -16.54 3.91
N PRO A 115 6.32 -17.53 3.70
CA PRO A 115 6.06 -18.56 4.70
C PRO A 115 7.30 -19.41 5.03
N ASP A 116 8.17 -19.65 4.04
CA ASP A 116 9.34 -20.52 4.19
C ASP A 116 10.47 -19.92 5.05
N LEU A 117 10.42 -18.62 5.36
CA LEU A 117 11.38 -17.97 6.25
C LEU A 117 11.06 -18.17 7.74
N HIS A 118 9.94 -18.83 8.03
CA HIS A 118 9.44 -19.07 9.38
C HIS A 118 9.22 -20.57 9.67
N ALA A 119 9.64 -21.45 8.74
CA ALA A 119 9.65 -22.90 8.90
C ALA A 119 10.89 -23.40 9.65
#